data_AF-A0A3P6T3V3-F1
#
_entry.id   AF-A0A3P6T3V3-F1
#
_cell.length_a   1.000
_cell.length_b   1.000
_cell.length_c   1.000
_cell.angle_alpha   90.00
_cell.angle_beta   90.00
_cell.angle_gamma   90.00
#
_symmetry.space_group_name_H-M   'P 1'
#
loop_
_entity.id
_entity.type
_entity.pdbx_description
1 polymer ?
#
loop_
_entity_poly.entity_id
_entity_poly.type
_entity_poly.pdbx_seq_one_letter_code
_entity_poly.pdbx_strand_id
1 'polypeptide(L)'
;MVQRETIILDNGGYTMKIGTSRDLEPKVIPNCIAKAKTDRKREFVADEQSECVDKTGLFYVMPFERGYLGMFDIFRAAYSLH
;
A
#
# COMPACT_ATOMS: atom_id res chain seq x y z
N MET A 1 -28.53 -12.39 -13.64
CA MET A 1 -28.29 -11.53 -12.45
C MET A 1 -26.79 -11.37 -12.30
N VAL A 2 -26.28 -10.13 -12.20
CA VAL A 2 -24.85 -9.90 -11.95
C VAL A 2 -24.60 -10.17 -10.47
N GLN A 3 -23.74 -11.15 -10.16
CA GLN A 3 -23.31 -11.37 -8.79
C GLN A 3 -22.37 -10.23 -8.39
N ARG A 4 -22.75 -9.47 -7.36
CA ARG A 4 -21.90 -8.42 -6.78
C ARG A 4 -21.14 -9.02 -5.61
N GLU A 5 -19.84 -8.74 -5.56
CA GLU A 5 -18.97 -9.11 -4.44
C GLU A 5 -18.63 -7.86 -3.64
N THR A 6 -18.72 -7.96 -2.32
CA THR A 6 -18.39 -6.86 -1.41
C THR A 6 -16.92 -6.97 -1.03
N ILE A 7 -16.15 -5.93 -1.35
CA ILE A 7 -14.78 -5.77 -0.88
C ILE A 7 -14.80 -5.03 0.45
N ILE A 8 -14.07 -5.55 1.42
CA ILE A 8 -13.87 -5.00 2.74
C ILE A 8 -12.45 -4.43 2.76
N LEU A 9 -12.33 -3.14 3.13
CA LEU A 9 -11.06 -2.42 3.22
C LEU A 9 -10.93 -1.75 4.58
N ASP A 10 -9.91 -2.16 5.33
CA ASP A 10 -9.40 -1.43 6.50
C ASP A 10 -8.19 -0.60 6.06
N ASN A 11 -8.39 0.70 5.90
CA ASN A 11 -7.39 1.65 5.42
C ASN A 11 -6.58 2.23 6.58
N GLY A 12 -5.72 1.41 7.19
CA GLY A 12 -4.85 1.83 8.27
C GLY A 12 -3.67 2.67 7.80
N GLY A 13 -3.12 3.49 8.71
CA GLY A 13 -2.02 4.41 8.39
C GLY A 13 -0.69 3.73 8.09
N TYR A 14 -0.46 2.51 8.58
CA TYR A 14 0.75 1.71 8.29
C TYR A 14 0.48 0.60 7.28
N THR A 15 -0.65 -0.11 7.43
CA THR A 15 -1.07 -1.17 6.51
C THR A 15 -2.51 -0.98 6.07
N MET A 16 -2.78 -1.43 4.85
CA MET A 16 -4.11 -1.70 4.34
C MET A 16 -4.43 -3.17 4.54
N LYS A 17 -5.66 -3.50 4.93
CA LYS A 17 -6.16 -4.88 4.91
C LYS A 17 -7.32 -4.96 3.94
N ILE A 18 -7.25 -5.87 2.98
CA ILE A 18 -8.25 -6.03 1.92
C ILE A 18 -8.71 -7.49 1.82
N GLY A 19 -10.00 -7.69 1.58
CA GLY A 19 -10.58 -9.01 1.37
C GLY A 19 -12.08 -8.93 1.13
N THR A 20 -12.75 -10.06 1.19
CA THR A 20 -14.21 -10.22 1.09
C THR A 20 -14.74 -10.82 2.39
N SER A 21 -16.07 -10.85 2.56
CA SER A 21 -16.70 -11.54 3.70
C SER A 21 -16.53 -13.06 3.66
N ARG A 22 -15.95 -13.62 2.59
CA ARG A 22 -15.71 -15.05 2.41
C ARG A 22 -14.30 -15.47 2.82
N ASP A 23 -13.39 -14.50 2.90
CA ASP A 23 -12.01 -14.77 3.27
C ASP A 23 -11.91 -15.02 4.79
N LEU A 24 -11.13 -16.03 5.17
CA LEU A 24 -10.85 -16.31 6.58
C LEU A 24 -9.92 -15.23 7.17
N GLU A 25 -9.01 -14.71 6.35
CA GLU A 25 -8.02 -13.71 6.73
C GLU A 25 -7.86 -12.69 5.58
N PRO A 26 -7.70 -11.38 5.88
CA PRO A 26 -7.50 -10.39 4.84
C PRO A 26 -6.07 -10.42 4.29
N LYS A 27 -5.87 -9.98 3.05
CA LYS A 27 -4.54 -9.62 2.54
C LYS A 27 -4.06 -8.36 3.27
N VAL A 28 -2.90 -8.45 3.92
CA VAL A 28 -2.27 -7.32 4.62
C VAL A 28 -1.18 -6.73 3.73
N ILE A 29 -1.29 -5.44 3.44
CA ILE A 29 -0.46 -4.73 2.47
C ILE A 29 0.14 -3.48 3.14
N PRO A 30 1.45 -3.20 2.98
CA PRO A 30 2.02 -1.93 3.43
C PRO A 30 1.35 -0.73 2.75
N ASN A 31 0.95 0.27 3.53
CA ASN A 31 0.32 1.49 3.02
C ASN A 31 1.37 2.58 2.78
N CYS A 32 2.30 2.31 1.85
CA CYS A 32 3.40 3.23 1.58
C CYS A 32 3.98 3.08 0.16
N ILE A 33 4.75 4.08 -0.24
CA ILE A 33 5.70 3.98 -1.34
C ILE A 33 7.11 3.99 -0.73
N ALA A 34 7.90 2.95 -1.00
CA ALA A 34 9.30 2.91 -0.62
C ALA A 34 10.16 3.41 -1.80
N LYS A 35 11.17 4.22 -1.49
CA LYS A 35 12.11 4.78 -2.49
C LYS A 35 13.54 4.60 -2.00
N ALA A 36 14.44 4.24 -2.91
CA ALA A 36 15.86 4.12 -2.60
C ALA A 36 16.58 5.44 -2.85
N LYS A 37 17.49 5.83 -1.94
CA LYS A 37 18.36 7.00 -2.17
C LYS A 37 19.32 6.81 -3.34
N THR A 38 19.80 5.58 -3.52
CA THR A 38 20.80 5.18 -4.52
C THR A 38 20.17 4.94 -5.89
N ASP A 39 18.94 4.41 -5.94
CA ASP A 39 18.15 4.26 -7.16
C ASP A 39 16.90 5.13 -7.10
N ARG A 40 17.03 6.37 -7.60
CA ARG A 40 15.93 7.34 -7.64
C ARG A 40 14.88 7.05 -8.71
N LYS A 41 15.13 6.11 -9.64
CA LYS A 41 14.21 5.83 -10.75
C LYS A 41 13.16 4.80 -10.38
N ARG A 42 13.45 3.94 -9.40
CA ARG A 42 12.51 2.90 -8.98
C ARG A 42 11.77 3.33 -7.71
N GLU A 43 10.46 3.38 -7.82
CA GLU A 43 9.54 3.42 -6.70
C GLU A 43 9.02 2.01 -6.46
N PHE A 44 8.88 1.62 -5.20
CA PHE A 44 8.32 0.34 -4.82
C PHE A 44 7.00 0.61 -4.12
N VAL A 45 5.91 0.25 -4.77
CA VAL A 45 4.57 0.51 -4.25
C VAL A 45 4.16 -0.66 -3.35
N ALA A 46 3.66 -0.36 -2.15
CA ALA A 46 3.04 -1.34 -1.29
C ALA A 46 3.92 -2.57 -0.98
N ASP A 47 3.57 -3.75 -1.50
CA ASP A 47 4.26 -5.03 -1.33
C ASP A 47 5.50 -5.19 -2.24
N GLU A 48 5.65 -4.38 -3.29
CA GLU A 48 6.82 -4.39 -4.19
C GLU A 48 8.12 -4.08 -3.47
N GLN A 49 8.07 -3.42 -2.31
CA GLN A 49 9.27 -3.13 -1.51
C GLN A 49 10.03 -4.40 -1.08
N SER A 50 9.36 -5.56 -1.09
CA SER A 50 9.98 -6.85 -0.84
C SER A 50 11.00 -7.24 -1.92
N GLU A 51 10.87 -6.70 -3.13
CA GLU A 51 11.80 -6.90 -4.25
C GLU A 51 13.06 -6.03 -4.16
N CYS A 52 13.11 -5.09 -3.21
CA CYS A 52 14.26 -4.23 -3.00
C CYS A 52 15.40 -5.01 -2.33
N VAL A 53 16.45 -5.31 -3.11
CA VAL A 53 17.62 -6.07 -2.66
C VAL A 53 18.50 -5.25 -1.72
N ASP A 54 18.77 -3.99 -2.07
CA ASP A 54 19.55 -3.07 -1.23
C ASP A 54 18.62 -2.14 -0.45
N LYS A 55 18.47 -2.43 0.84
CA LYS A 55 17.62 -1.65 1.75
C LYS A 55 18.34 -0.44 2.36
N THR A 56 19.61 -0.25 2.00
CA THR A 56 20.42 0.86 2.52
C THR A 56 19.91 2.19 1.98
N GLY A 57 19.54 3.10 2.88
CA GLY A 57 19.05 4.41 2.48
C GLY A 57 17.66 4.39 1.83
N LEU A 58 16.85 3.35 2.07
CA LEU A 58 15.42 3.40 1.78
C LEU A 58 14.74 4.48 2.64
N PHE A 59 13.74 5.15 2.07
CA PHE A 59 12.82 6.01 2.79
C PHE A 59 11.39 5.73 2.34
N TYR A 60 10.44 5.92 3.26
CA TYR A 60 9.03 5.62 3.05
C TYR A 60 8.25 6.92 2.92
N VAL A 61 7.35 6.94 1.95
CA VAL A 61 6.35 8.00 1.81
C VAL A 61 5.00 7.40 2.15
N MET A 62 4.41 7.90 3.24
CA MET A 62 3.15 7.41 3.77
C MET A 62 2.00 8.31 3.25
N PRO A 63 0.84 7.75 2.90
CA PRO A 63 -0.33 8.55 2.54
C PRO A 63 -0.99 9.17 3.78
N PHE A 64 -0.77 8.60 4.97
CA PHE A 64 -1.27 9.09 6.24
C PHE A 64 -0.22 9.79 7.06
N GLU A 65 -0.55 10.99 7.54
CA GLU A 65 0.24 11.73 8.52
C GLU A 65 -0.65 12.17 9.67
N ARG A 66 -0.25 11.85 10.91
CA ARG A 66 -0.98 12.22 12.15
C ARG A 66 -2.47 11.85 12.14
N GLY A 67 -2.84 10.76 11.45
CA GLY A 67 -4.21 10.28 11.34
C GLY A 67 -5.03 10.89 10.19
N TYR A 68 -4.44 11.77 9.39
CA TYR A 68 -5.09 12.38 8.23
C TYR A 68 -4.51 11.83 6.93
N LEU A 69 -5.38 11.65 5.93
CA LEU A 69 -4.96 11.34 4.57
C LEU A 69 -4.36 12.61 3.95
N GLY A 70 -3.03 12.73 4.01
CA GLY A 70 -2.30 13.94 3.64
C GLY A 70 -1.87 13.98 2.18
N MET A 71 -1.65 12.81 1.55
CA MET A 71 -1.12 12.73 0.19
C MET A 71 -1.98 11.82 -0.70
N PHE A 72 -3.01 12.40 -1.32
CA PHE A 72 -4.01 11.67 -2.10
C PHE A 72 -3.43 10.94 -3.32
N ASP A 73 -2.40 11.49 -3.97
CA ASP A 73 -1.77 10.83 -5.12
C ASP A 73 -1.03 9.55 -4.74
N ILE A 74 -0.43 9.52 -3.55
CA ILE A 74 0.24 8.33 -3.00
C ILE A 74 -0.77 7.26 -2.64
N PHE A 75 -1.88 7.69 -2.02
CA PHE A 75 -3.02 6.83 -1.79
C PHE A 75 -3.50 6.22 -3.12
N ARG A 76 -3.74 7.03 -4.16
CA ARG A 76 -4.18 6.49 -5.44
C ARG A 76 -3.18 5.48 -6.01
N ALA A 77 -1.88 5.78 -5.98
CA ALA A 77 -0.84 4.88 -6.48
C ALA A 77 -0.81 3.52 -5.75
N ALA A 78 -0.86 3.53 -4.41
CA ALA A 78 -0.88 2.32 -3.59
C ALA A 78 -2.12 1.44 -3.85
N TYR A 79 -3.24 2.07 -4.19
CA TYR A 79 -4.53 1.40 -4.41
C TYR A 79 -4.82 1.03 -5.86
N SER A 80 -4.14 1.62 -6.84
CA SER A 80 -4.38 1.32 -8.27
C SER A 80 -3.79 -0.01 -8.76
N LEU A 81 -3.07 -0.73 -7.90
CA LEU A 81 -2.43 -2.02 -8.22
C LEU A 81 -3.17 -3.24 -7.64
N HIS A 82 -4.26 -3.03 -6.89
CA HIS A 82 -4.95 -4.05 -6.09
C HIS A 82 -6.47 -3.89 -6.17
#